data_AF-A0A6D0Y924-F1
#
_entry.id   AF-A0A6D0Y924-F1
#
_cell.length_a   1.000
_cell.length_b   1.000
_cell.length_c   1.000
_cell.angle_alpha   90.00
_cell.angle_beta   90.00
_cell.angle_gamma   90.00
#
_symmetry.space_group_name_H-M   'P 1'
#
loop_
_entity.id
_entity.type
_entity.pdbx_description
1 polymer ?
#
loop_
_entity_poly.entity_id
_entity_poly.type
_entity_poly.pdbx_seq_one_letter_code
_entity_poly.pdbx_strand_id
1 'polypeptide(L)'
;GEMRGGVENGAGPVGDTGPQGTNDDPGETQNRVRLGPASIIETNSNGCFPDTDGALITGLTFLDPKDATQVQGLFQHLQVRFGDGPWQDVKGLNEVGSDTGRTGE
;
A
#
# COMPACT_ATOMS: atom_id res chain seq x y z
N GLY A 1 42.16 -39.29 16.52
CA GLY A 1 41.09 -40.26 16.29
C GLY A 1 39.79 -39.53 16.33
N GLU A 2 39.07 -39.52 15.22
CA GLU A 2 37.66 -39.11 15.13
C GLU A 2 36.79 -40.01 16.02
N MET A 3 35.68 -39.48 16.54
CA MET A 3 34.34 -40.08 16.44
C MET A 3 33.27 -39.05 16.83
N ARG A 4 32.19 -39.05 16.04
CA ARG A 4 30.99 -38.20 16.08
C ARG A 4 29.99 -38.65 17.15
N GLY A 5 29.09 -37.75 17.54
CA GLY A 5 27.79 -38.07 18.17
C GLY A 5 27.13 -36.83 18.77
N GLY A 6 26.04 -36.34 18.16
CA GLY A 6 25.35 -35.11 18.55
C GLY A 6 24.23 -35.29 19.58
N VAL A 7 23.69 -34.18 20.08
CA VAL A 7 22.24 -33.97 20.25
C VAL A 7 21.93 -32.48 20.44
N GLU A 8 21.03 -32.03 19.58
CA GLU A 8 20.22 -30.81 19.54
C GLU A 8 19.41 -30.49 20.82
N ASN A 9 19.31 -29.20 21.20
CA ASN A 9 18.25 -28.58 22.03
C ASN A 9 18.42 -27.04 21.94
N GLY A 10 17.53 -26.18 21.45
CA GLY A 10 16.25 -26.27 20.75
C GLY A 10 15.88 -24.83 20.38
N ALA A 11 15.69 -24.52 19.10
CA ALA A 11 15.19 -23.21 18.67
C ALA A 11 13.68 -23.15 18.97
N GLY A 12 13.23 -22.04 19.55
CA GLY A 12 11.81 -21.76 19.78
C GLY A 12 11.01 -21.70 18.47
N PRO A 13 9.66 -21.71 18.53
CA PRO A 13 8.83 -21.81 17.35
C PRO A 13 9.10 -20.65 16.39
N VAL A 14 9.50 -21.01 15.17
CA VAL A 14 9.58 -20.11 14.02
C VAL A 14 8.18 -19.58 13.77
N GLY A 15 7.96 -18.29 14.04
CA GLY A 15 6.75 -17.58 13.64
C GLY A 15 6.73 -17.40 12.13
N ASP A 16 5.56 -17.63 11.53
CA ASP A 16 5.31 -17.64 10.09
C ASP A 16 5.72 -16.33 9.39
N THR A 17 6.98 -16.22 8.97
CA THR A 17 7.31 -15.32 7.86
C THR A 17 6.98 -16.06 6.57
N GLY A 18 5.95 -15.58 5.86
CA GLY A 18 5.58 -16.04 4.52
C GLY A 18 6.76 -16.00 3.54
N PRO A 19 6.61 -16.57 2.32
CA PRO A 19 7.72 -16.75 1.40
C PRO A 19 8.45 -15.44 1.16
N GLN A 20 9.72 -15.36 1.58
CA GLN A 20 10.64 -14.34 1.11
C GLN A 20 10.72 -14.48 -0.41
N GLY A 21 10.42 -13.39 -1.12
CA GLY A 21 10.47 -13.32 -2.57
C GLY A 21 11.79 -13.87 -3.12
N THR A 22 11.72 -14.44 -4.32
CA THR A 22 12.88 -14.90 -5.09
C THR A 22 13.98 -13.84 -5.05
N ASN A 23 15.24 -14.25 -4.81
CA ASN A 23 16.41 -13.36 -4.84
C ASN A 23 16.31 -12.40 -6.04
N ASP A 24 15.93 -11.16 -5.77
CA ASP A 24 15.87 -10.09 -6.76
C ASP A 24 17.28 -9.82 -7.26
N ASP A 25 17.46 -9.69 -8.58
CA ASP A 25 18.65 -9.08 -9.14
C ASP A 25 18.82 -7.69 -8.49
N PRO A 26 19.94 -7.37 -7.82
CA PRO A 26 20.14 -6.08 -7.17
C PRO A 26 20.07 -4.87 -8.12
N GLY A 27 19.98 -5.09 -9.44
CA GLY A 27 19.77 -4.05 -10.45
C GLY A 27 18.30 -3.73 -10.79
N GLU A 28 17.32 -4.58 -10.43
CA GLU A 28 15.90 -4.32 -10.74
C GLU A 28 15.20 -3.63 -9.57
N THR A 29 15.07 -2.31 -9.65
CA THR A 29 14.31 -1.58 -8.64
C THR A 29 12.82 -1.91 -8.78
N GLN A 30 12.29 -2.57 -7.75
CA GLN A 30 10.88 -2.95 -7.66
C GLN A 30 9.94 -1.75 -7.67
N ASN A 31 8.75 -1.93 -8.26
CA ASN A 31 7.66 -0.97 -8.13
C ASN A 31 7.13 -0.96 -6.69
N ARG A 32 6.82 0.21 -6.15
CA ARG A 32 6.37 0.38 -4.76
C ARG A 32 5.08 1.19 -4.71
N VAL A 33 4.27 0.89 -3.70
CA VAL A 33 3.02 1.60 -3.40
C VAL A 33 3.07 2.08 -1.96
N ARG A 34 2.56 3.28 -1.69
CA ARG A 34 2.41 3.82 -0.33
C ARG A 34 1.17 4.69 -0.21
N LEU A 35 0.79 4.96 1.04
CA LEU A 35 -0.10 6.08 1.35
C LEU A 35 0.73 7.37 1.42
N GLY A 36 0.28 8.39 0.70
CA GLY A 36 0.83 9.75 0.72
C GLY A 36 0.39 10.53 1.96
N PRO A 37 0.72 11.83 2.02
CA PRO A 37 0.34 12.69 3.14
C PRO A 37 -1.17 12.66 3.42
N ALA A 38 -1.53 12.67 4.70
CA ALA A 38 -2.93 12.68 5.11
C ALA A 38 -3.50 14.10 5.12
N SER A 39 -4.79 14.20 4.79
CA SER A 39 -5.60 15.42 4.86
C SER A 39 -6.89 15.13 5.63
N ILE A 40 -7.35 16.08 6.44
CA ILE A 40 -8.63 15.96 7.15
C ILE A 40 -9.67 16.74 6.35
N ILE A 41 -10.80 16.10 6.06
CA ILE A 41 -11.90 16.68 5.32
C ILE A 41 -13.18 16.43 6.10
N GLU A 42 -14.02 17.43 6.24
CA GLU A 42 -15.32 17.30 6.89
C GLU A 42 -16.42 17.03 5.86
N THR A 43 -17.44 16.30 6.26
CA THR A 43 -18.67 16.17 5.50
C THR A 43 -19.37 17.52 5.35
N ASN A 44 -20.07 17.72 4.24
CA ASN A 44 -21.01 18.84 4.10
C ASN A 44 -22.26 18.63 4.98
N SER A 45 -23.20 19.57 4.96
CA SER A 45 -24.43 19.52 5.76
C SER A 45 -25.34 18.31 5.49
N ASN A 46 -25.11 17.58 4.39
CA ASN A 46 -25.87 16.38 4.04
C ASN A 46 -25.13 15.09 4.47
N GLY A 47 -23.98 15.21 5.15
CA GLY A 47 -23.17 14.06 5.55
C GLY A 47 -22.31 13.48 4.43
N CYS A 48 -22.12 14.19 3.30
CA CYS A 48 -21.30 13.71 2.19
C CYS A 48 -19.91 14.34 2.22
N PHE A 49 -18.86 13.53 2.04
CA PHE A 49 -17.54 14.06 1.69
C PHE A 49 -17.56 14.59 0.24
N PRO A 50 -16.77 15.63 -0.08
CA PRO A 50 -16.51 15.99 -1.46
C PRO A 50 -15.74 14.87 -2.19
N ASP A 51 -15.74 14.88 -3.51
CA ASP A 51 -14.88 13.98 -4.28
C ASP A 51 -13.40 14.32 -4.05
N THR A 52 -12.58 13.30 -3.80
CA THR A 52 -11.17 13.46 -3.41
C THR A 52 -10.20 12.73 -4.33
N ASP A 53 -10.63 12.31 -5.52
CA ASP A 53 -9.88 11.66 -6.61
C ASP A 53 -8.56 10.98 -6.23
N GLY A 54 -8.57 9.65 -6.15
CA GLY A 54 -7.38 8.85 -5.85
C GLY A 54 -6.90 8.96 -4.39
N ALA A 55 -7.68 9.57 -3.51
CA ALA A 55 -7.50 9.47 -2.06
C ALA A 55 -8.39 8.39 -1.45
N LEU A 56 -7.82 7.64 -0.51
CA LEU A 56 -8.50 6.64 0.30
C LEU A 56 -8.90 7.26 1.63
N ILE A 57 -10.10 6.94 2.13
CA ILE A 57 -10.47 7.20 3.52
C ILE A 57 -9.77 6.15 4.38
N THR A 58 -8.98 6.61 5.34
CA THR A 58 -8.15 5.77 6.22
C THR A 58 -8.51 5.92 7.70
N GLY A 59 -9.38 6.87 8.03
CA GLY A 59 -9.92 7.08 9.36
C GLY A 59 -11.18 7.93 9.30
N LEU A 60 -12.05 7.74 10.31
CA LEU A 60 -13.28 8.51 10.48
C LEU A 60 -13.40 8.95 11.93
N THR A 61 -13.81 10.20 12.14
CA THR A 61 -14.12 10.76 13.46
C THR A 61 -15.50 11.38 13.42
N PHE A 62 -16.40 10.93 14.28
CA PHE A 62 -17.72 11.54 14.47
C PHE A 62 -17.58 12.74 15.40
N LEU A 63 -17.91 13.93 14.92
CA LEU A 63 -17.78 15.16 15.70
C LEU A 63 -18.93 15.33 16.69
N ASP A 64 -20.14 14.97 16.26
CA ASP A 64 -21.31 14.86 17.12
C ASP A 64 -21.85 13.42 17.04
N PRO A 65 -21.81 12.65 18.14
CA PRO A 65 -22.30 11.27 18.15
C PRO A 65 -23.82 11.15 17.95
N LYS A 66 -24.58 12.24 18.04
CA LYS A 66 -26.03 12.28 17.80
C LYS A 66 -26.39 12.73 16.39
N ASP A 67 -25.42 13.24 15.63
CA ASP A 67 -25.60 13.73 14.27
C ASP A 67 -24.61 13.05 13.33
N ALA A 68 -25.10 12.03 12.61
CA ALA A 68 -24.30 11.26 11.66
C ALA A 68 -23.87 12.08 10.43
N THR A 69 -24.31 13.34 10.28
CA THR A 69 -23.88 14.21 9.18
C THR A 69 -22.60 14.98 9.50
N GLN A 70 -22.13 15.00 10.75
CA GLN A 70 -20.91 15.71 11.17
C GLN A 70 -19.74 14.75 11.39
N VAL A 71 -19.01 14.46 10.31
CA VAL A 71 -17.91 13.49 10.31
C VAL A 71 -16.65 14.10 9.67
N GLN A 72 -15.50 13.90 10.31
CA GLN A 72 -14.20 14.14 9.72
C GLN A 72 -13.62 12.84 9.15
N GLY A 73 -13.20 12.86 7.90
CA GLY A 73 -12.47 11.79 7.25
C GLY A 73 -10.98 12.10 7.15
N LEU A 74 -10.13 11.11 7.41
CA LEU A 74 -8.70 11.17 7.14
C LEU A 74 -8.43 10.57 5.76
N PHE A 75 -8.10 11.43 4.80
CA PHE A 75 -7.87 11.07 3.41
C PHE A 75 -6.37 10.98 3.10
N GLN A 76 -5.93 9.91 2.45
CA GLN A 76 -4.54 9.75 2.00
C GLN A 76 -4.51 9.36 0.53
N HIS A 77 -3.77 10.10 -0.30
CA HIS A 77 -3.58 9.76 -1.70
C HIS A 77 -2.76 8.48 -1.85
N LEU A 78 -3.20 7.57 -2.70
CA LEU A 78 -2.36 6.43 -3.07
C LEU A 78 -1.23 6.94 -3.96
N GLN A 79 0.00 6.59 -3.61
CA GLN A 79 1.19 6.94 -4.37
C GLN A 79 1.88 5.69 -4.88
N VAL A 80 2.37 5.76 -6.12
CA VAL A 80 3.20 4.73 -6.74
C VAL A 80 4.59 5.29 -7.05
N ARG A 81 5.60 4.43 -6.97
CA ARG A 81 6.95 4.68 -7.44
C ARG A 81 7.33 3.56 -8.39
N PHE A 82 7.69 3.92 -9.62
CA PHE A 82 8.20 2.98 -10.62
C PHE A 82 9.71 2.95 -10.55
N GLY A 83 10.28 1.78 -10.26
CA GLY A 83 11.71 1.64 -9.98
C GLY A 83 12.25 2.72 -9.05
N ASP A 84 13.29 3.41 -9.51
CA ASP A 84 13.91 4.50 -8.74
C ASP A 84 13.31 5.89 -8.97
N GLY A 85 12.22 6.00 -9.74
CA GLY A 85 11.56 7.27 -10.05
C GLY A 85 10.97 7.99 -8.82
N PRO A 86 10.37 9.16 -8.97
CA PRO A 86 9.68 9.82 -7.86
C PRO A 86 8.39 9.08 -7.47
N TRP A 87 7.93 9.32 -6.26
CA TRP A 87 6.56 8.99 -5.87
C TRP A 87 5.57 9.90 -6.59
N GLN A 88 4.52 9.32 -7.15
CA GLN A 88 3.49 10.03 -7.90
C GLN A 88 2.12 9.62 -7.39
N ASP A 89 1.19 10.57 -7.27
CA ASP A 89 -0.20 10.26 -6.94
C ASP A 89 -0.84 9.47 -8.08
N VAL A 90 -1.58 8.41 -7.76
CA VAL A 90 -2.24 7.54 -8.75
C VAL A 90 -3.22 8.32 -9.63
N LYS A 91 -3.87 9.36 -9.10
CA LYS A 91 -4.79 10.22 -9.86
C LYS A 91 -4.14 10.91 -11.06
N GLY A 92 -2.82 11.14 -11.01
CA GLY A 92 -2.07 11.82 -12.07
C GLY A 92 -1.51 10.87 -13.12
N LEU A 93 -1.75 9.57 -12.98
CA LEU A 93 -1.26 8.57 -13.92
C LEU A 93 -2.27 8.37 -15.04
N ASN A 94 -1.75 8.30 -16.25
CA ASN A 94 -2.54 7.89 -17.39
C ASN A 94 -2.72 6.36 -17.36
N GLU A 95 -3.90 5.89 -17.73
CA GLU A 95 -4.10 4.48 -18.03
C GLU A 95 -3.17 4.09 -19.19
N VAL A 96 -2.28 3.12 -18.95
CA VAL A 96 -1.54 2.50 -20.04
C VAL A 96 -2.51 1.51 -20.68
N GLY A 97 -2.90 1.76 -21.93
CA GLY A 97 -3.75 0.84 -22.67
C GLY A 97 -3.13 -0.56 -22.67
N SER A 98 -3.99 -1.58 -22.56
CA SER A 98 -3.59 -2.99 -22.63
C SER A 98 -2.96 -3.28 -24.00
N ASP A 99 -1.68 -2.98 -24.13
CA ASP A 99 -0.90 -3.27 -25.33
C ASP A 99 -0.58 -4.77 -25.30
N THR A 100 -1.61 -5.61 -25.51
CA THR A 100 -1.43 -6.96 -26.02
C THR A 100 -1.00 -6.85 -27.48
N GLY A 101 0.18 -6.27 -27.68
CA GLY A 101 0.91 -6.25 -28.94
C GLY A 101 1.26 -7.68 -29.32
N ARG A 102 0.33 -8.36 -30.00
CA ARG A 102 0.62 -9.56 -30.77
C ARG A 102 1.39 -9.11 -32.01
N THR A 103 2.70 -8.88 -31.87
CA THR A 103 3.61 -8.88 -33.01
C THR A 103 3.94 -10.34 -33.32
N GLY A 104 3.46 -10.81 -34.47
CA GLY A 104 3.73 -12.15 -34.98
C GLY A 104 3.17 -12.26 -36.38
N GLU A 105 3.78 -11.50 -37.31
CA GLU A 105 3.99 -11.99 -38.67
C GLU A 105 5.12 -13.03 -38.66
#